data_AF-A0A1E4IC27-F1
#
_entry.id   AF-A0A1E4IC27-F1
#
_cell.length_a   1.000
_cell.length_b   1.000
_cell.length_c   1.000
_cell.angle_alpha   90.00
_cell.angle_beta   90.00
_cell.angle_gamma   90.00
#
_symmetry.space_group_name_H-M   'P 1'
#
loop_
_entity.id
_entity.type
_entity.pdbx_description
1 polymer ?
#
loop_
_entity_poly.entity_id
_entity_poly.type
_entity_poly.pdbx_seq_one_letter_code
_entity_poly.pdbx_strand_id
1 'polypeptide(L)'
;MVEADLLDPSAFSLAEVRSVLAPPFGAVARASSRSHCLAFFEAYRPAFAPGIAPFTDAEGAAAALREAGADVEVLTYRTTRTGRAVVEGFLQRCAFDDTTSLEQMETVEPLASYLRDCRGADGAWTFSHEVHRMTWEGPARQG
;
A
#
# COMPACT_ATOMS: atom_id res chain seq x y z
N MET A 1 -33.20 -13.74 14.04
CA MET A 1 -33.01 -12.46 13.36
C MET A 1 -32.02 -11.70 14.22
N VAL A 2 -30.72 -11.78 13.89
CA VAL A 2 -29.70 -11.04 14.63
C VAL A 2 -29.64 -9.65 14.01
N GLU A 3 -29.81 -8.64 14.86
CA GLU A 3 -29.81 -7.23 14.53
C GLU A 3 -28.45 -6.86 13.91
N ALA A 4 -28.46 -6.58 12.61
CA ALA A 4 -27.27 -6.27 11.82
C ALA A 4 -26.91 -4.77 11.85
N ASP A 5 -27.16 -4.10 12.98
CA ASP A 5 -26.89 -2.65 13.14
C ASP A 5 -25.81 -2.37 14.20
N LEU A 6 -25.48 -3.34 15.06
CA LEU A 6 -24.56 -3.14 16.19
C LEU A 6 -23.08 -3.46 15.85
N LEU A 7 -22.75 -3.72 14.58
CA LEU A 7 -21.40 -4.10 14.13
C LEU A 7 -20.90 -3.33 12.90
N ASP A 8 -21.46 -2.15 12.59
CA ASP A 8 -20.84 -1.24 11.62
C ASP A 8 -20.18 -0.03 12.32
N PRO A 9 -18.94 -0.17 12.82
CA PRO A 9 -18.18 0.95 13.39
C PRO A 9 -17.79 2.03 12.36
N SER A 10 -18.10 1.87 11.07
CA SER A 10 -17.54 2.73 10.02
C SER A 10 -18.27 4.07 9.84
N ALA A 11 -19.59 4.13 10.03
CA ALA A 11 -20.34 5.38 9.82
C ALA A 11 -20.21 6.38 10.98
N PHE A 12 -20.31 5.90 12.23
CA PHE A 12 -20.14 6.72 13.44
C PHE A 12 -18.69 7.24 13.57
N SER A 13 -17.71 6.37 13.32
CA SER A 13 -16.29 6.73 13.39
C SER A 13 -15.87 7.76 12.33
N LEU A 14 -16.30 7.61 11.07
CA LEU A 14 -15.90 8.55 10.01
C LEU A 14 -16.58 9.92 10.12
N ALA A 15 -17.81 9.99 10.64
CA ALA A 15 -18.49 11.26 10.89
C ALA A 15 -17.84 12.05 12.04
N GLU A 16 -17.44 11.35 13.10
CA GLU A 16 -16.68 11.93 14.22
C GLU A 16 -15.27 12.33 13.79
N VAL A 17 -14.57 11.47 13.05
CA VAL A 17 -13.27 11.79 12.43
C VAL A 17 -13.39 13.02 11.53
N ARG A 18 -14.46 13.16 10.75
CA ARG A 18 -14.68 14.36 9.91
C ARG A 18 -14.94 15.63 10.74
N SER A 19 -15.59 15.53 11.90
CA SER A 19 -15.86 16.69 12.75
C SER A 19 -14.62 17.17 13.51
N VAL A 20 -13.70 16.27 13.86
CA VAL A 20 -12.44 16.60 14.54
C VAL A 20 -11.27 16.89 13.60
N LEU A 21 -11.23 16.25 12.42
CA LEU A 21 -10.25 16.50 11.35
C LEU A 21 -10.77 17.55 10.34
N ALA A 22 -11.76 18.35 10.73
CA ALA A 22 -12.20 19.46 9.90
C ALA A 22 -11.00 20.38 9.59
N PRO A 23 -10.96 21.01 8.40
CA PRO A 23 -9.85 21.85 8.00
C PRO A 23 -9.40 22.81 9.10
N PRO A 24 -8.08 22.97 9.27
CA PRO A 24 -7.14 22.78 8.18
C PRO A 24 -6.31 21.47 8.20
N PHE A 25 -6.72 20.39 8.87
CA PHE A 25 -5.92 19.15 8.87
C PHE A 25 -5.96 18.37 7.53
N GLY A 26 -4.79 17.92 7.06
CA GLY A 26 -4.64 17.00 5.94
C GLY A 26 -3.73 15.81 6.30
N ALA A 27 -4.05 14.63 5.76
CA ALA A 27 -3.26 13.41 5.95
C ALA A 27 -3.23 12.54 4.70
N VAL A 28 -2.07 11.95 4.39
CA VAL A 28 -1.90 10.93 3.36
C VAL A 28 -0.90 9.88 3.83
N ALA A 29 -1.17 8.61 3.50
CA ALA A 29 -0.24 7.52 3.70
C ALA A 29 0.14 6.94 2.34
N ARG A 30 1.43 6.80 2.07
CA ARG A 30 1.93 6.30 0.79
C ARG A 30 3.06 5.30 0.99
N ALA A 31 3.09 4.25 0.18
CA ALA A 31 4.16 3.26 0.16
C ALA A 31 5.46 3.88 -0.38
N SER A 32 6.58 3.63 0.29
CA SER A 32 7.89 4.07 -0.17
C SER A 32 8.44 3.13 -1.25
N SER A 33 9.52 3.55 -1.90
CA SER A 33 10.26 2.74 -2.88
C SER A 33 10.76 1.40 -2.31
N ARG A 34 10.87 1.32 -0.97
CA ARG A 34 11.33 0.14 -0.21
C ARG A 34 10.19 -0.78 0.22
N SER A 35 8.95 -0.40 -0.04
CA SER A 35 7.77 -1.17 0.32
C SER A 35 7.49 -2.28 -0.69
N HIS A 36 6.95 -3.40 -0.21
CA HIS A 36 6.58 -4.54 -1.06
C HIS A 36 5.74 -4.13 -2.26
N CYS A 37 4.70 -3.32 -2.06
CA CYS A 37 3.79 -2.95 -3.16
C CYS A 37 4.53 -2.30 -4.34
N LEU A 38 5.51 -1.43 -4.08
CA LEU A 38 6.26 -0.76 -5.15
C LEU A 38 7.39 -1.63 -5.69
N ALA A 39 8.17 -2.29 -4.82
CA ALA A 39 9.24 -3.18 -5.25
C ALA A 39 8.71 -4.37 -6.10
N PHE A 40 7.57 -4.93 -5.70
CA PHE A 40 6.85 -5.94 -6.47
C PHE A 40 6.40 -5.39 -7.81
N PHE A 41 5.74 -4.22 -7.84
CA PHE A 41 5.22 -3.66 -9.09
C PHE A 41 6.33 -3.29 -10.08
N GLU A 42 7.47 -2.79 -9.59
CA GLU A 42 8.66 -2.55 -10.42
C GLU A 42 9.20 -3.83 -11.06
N ALA A 43 9.14 -4.96 -10.36
CA ALA A 43 9.53 -6.26 -10.92
C ALA A 43 8.44 -6.87 -11.83
N TYR A 44 7.16 -6.60 -11.54
CA TYR A 44 6.01 -7.10 -12.28
C TYR A 44 5.82 -6.40 -13.64
N ARG A 45 5.90 -5.07 -13.68
CA ARG A 45 5.58 -4.29 -14.89
C ARG A 45 6.41 -4.65 -16.13
N PRO A 46 7.74 -4.89 -16.09
CA PRO A 46 8.46 -5.28 -17.31
C PRO A 46 8.06 -6.68 -17.82
N ALA A 47 7.54 -7.55 -16.95
CA ALA A 47 7.15 -8.91 -17.30
C ALA A 47 5.71 -9.02 -17.80
N PHE A 48 4.77 -8.29 -17.18
CA PHE A 48 3.33 -8.51 -17.37
C PHE A 48 2.53 -7.26 -17.76
N ALA A 49 3.10 -6.07 -17.56
CA ALA A 49 2.43 -4.81 -17.90
C ALA A 49 3.39 -3.83 -18.61
N PRO A 50 4.00 -4.26 -19.74
CA PRO A 50 4.97 -3.43 -20.43
C PRO A 50 4.33 -2.13 -20.91
N GLY A 51 5.01 -1.01 -20.66
CA GLY A 51 4.53 0.33 -21.01
C GLY A 51 3.69 1.02 -19.93
N ILE A 52 3.36 0.34 -18.83
CA ILE A 52 2.78 1.00 -17.67
C ILE A 52 3.86 1.77 -16.91
N ALA A 53 3.56 3.04 -16.62
CA ALA A 53 4.45 3.93 -15.87
C ALA A 53 4.62 3.46 -14.41
N PRO A 54 5.79 3.68 -13.79
CA PRO A 54 6.00 3.37 -12.38
C PRO A 54 5.07 4.22 -11.49
N PHE A 55 4.70 3.69 -10.33
CA PHE A 55 3.97 4.47 -9.34
C PHE A 55 4.89 5.50 -8.68
N THR A 56 4.35 6.69 -8.36
CA THR A 56 5.06 7.63 -7.49
C THR A 56 5.26 7.00 -6.12
N ASP A 57 6.47 7.13 -5.56
CA ASP A 57 6.80 6.64 -4.24
C ASP A 57 6.46 7.67 -3.13
N ALA A 58 6.67 7.26 -1.88
CA ALA A 58 6.41 8.10 -0.73
C ALA A 58 7.48 9.19 -0.54
N GLU A 59 8.69 8.95 -1.04
CA GLU A 59 9.81 9.87 -1.00
C GLU A 59 9.51 11.12 -1.85
N GLY A 60 9.07 10.92 -3.10
CA GLY A 60 8.67 12.00 -4.00
C GLY A 60 7.44 12.75 -3.51
N ALA A 61 6.43 12.02 -3.00
CA ALA A 61 5.26 12.66 -2.39
C ALA A 61 5.63 13.48 -1.14
N ALA A 62 6.48 12.94 -0.28
CA ALA A 62 6.95 13.62 0.92
C ALA A 62 7.80 14.86 0.59
N ALA A 63 8.64 14.81 -0.45
CA ALA A 63 9.40 15.98 -0.90
C ALA A 63 8.46 17.13 -1.29
N ALA A 64 7.45 16.86 -2.12
CA ALA A 64 6.47 17.85 -2.54
C ALA A 64 5.62 18.38 -1.36
N LEU A 65 5.24 17.52 -0.40
CA LEU A 65 4.39 17.92 0.72
C LEU A 65 5.15 18.63 1.85
N ARG A 66 6.46 18.37 2.01
CA ARG A 66 7.29 19.14 2.96
C ARG A 66 7.36 20.62 2.60
N GLU A 67 7.38 20.95 1.31
CA GLU A 67 7.31 22.35 0.85
C GLU A 67 6.00 23.03 1.29
N ALA A 68 4.93 22.26 1.49
CA ALA A 68 3.63 22.71 1.99
C ALA A 68 3.49 22.63 3.53
N GLY A 69 4.57 22.33 4.26
CA GLY A 69 4.57 22.26 5.73
C GLY A 69 4.14 20.92 6.31
N ALA A 70 4.20 19.83 5.55
CA ALA A 70 3.86 18.51 6.07
C ALA A 70 4.96 17.89 6.94
N ASP A 71 4.54 17.38 8.10
CA ASP A 71 5.30 16.44 8.91
C ASP A 71 5.25 15.05 8.29
N VAL A 72 6.36 14.31 8.39
CA VAL A 72 6.51 12.98 7.79
C VAL A 72 6.97 11.97 8.82
N GLU A 73 6.18 10.94 9.01
CA GLU A 73 6.51 9.79 9.84
C GLU A 73 6.67 8.54 8.96
N VAL A 74 7.71 7.75 9.22
CA VAL A 74 7.98 6.49 8.51
C VAL A 74 7.49 5.32 9.36
N LEU A 75 6.56 4.55 8.82
CA LEU A 75 6.00 3.35 9.43
C LEU A 75 6.52 2.12 8.70
N THR A 76 7.06 1.15 9.45
CA THR A 76 7.53 -0.13 8.89
C THR A 76 6.79 -1.29 9.52
N TYR A 77 6.39 -2.26 8.70
CA TYR A 77 5.75 -3.48 9.19
C TYR A 77 6.00 -4.64 8.21
N ARG A 78 5.71 -5.86 8.68
CA ARG A 78 5.81 -7.07 7.86
C ARG A 78 4.48 -7.79 7.83
N THR A 79 4.19 -8.44 6.71
CA THR A 79 3.03 -9.32 6.59
C THR A 79 3.48 -10.69 6.10
N THR A 80 3.06 -11.74 6.80
CA THR A 80 3.28 -13.12 6.38
C THR A 80 1.99 -13.70 5.82
N ARG A 81 2.11 -14.48 4.75
CA ARG A 81 1.00 -15.18 4.09
C ARG A 81 1.38 -16.63 3.81
N THR A 82 0.43 -17.52 4.03
CA THR A 82 0.55 -18.95 3.74
C THR A 82 -0.62 -19.39 2.86
N GLY A 83 -0.39 -20.39 2.03
CA GLY A 83 -1.38 -20.89 1.08
C GLY A 83 -1.34 -20.12 -0.25
N ARG A 84 -1.22 -20.87 -1.34
CA ARG A 84 -0.99 -20.31 -2.68
C ARG A 84 -2.11 -19.37 -3.14
N ALA A 85 -3.37 -19.75 -2.95
CA ALA A 85 -4.51 -18.91 -3.33
C ALA A 85 -4.57 -17.57 -2.58
N VAL A 86 -4.17 -17.56 -1.30
CA VAL A 86 -4.12 -16.32 -0.50
C VAL A 86 -3.01 -15.39 -1.00
N VAL A 87 -1.86 -15.96 -1.34
CA VAL A 87 -0.71 -15.22 -1.88
C VAL A 87 -1.02 -14.68 -3.28
N GLU A 88 -1.60 -15.50 -4.15
CA GLU A 88 -2.03 -15.10 -5.50
C GLU A 88 -2.95 -13.87 -5.44
N GLY A 89 -4.07 -13.98 -4.73
CA GLY A 89 -5.02 -12.86 -4.63
C GLY A 89 -4.44 -11.63 -3.92
N PHE A 90 -3.42 -11.80 -3.06
CA PHE A 90 -2.70 -10.68 -2.46
C PHE A 90 -1.82 -9.97 -3.49
N LEU A 91 -1.01 -10.71 -4.26
CA LEU A 91 -0.12 -10.15 -5.28
C LEU A 91 -0.90 -9.52 -6.44
N GLN A 92 -2.02 -10.12 -6.84
CA GLN A 92 -2.94 -9.56 -7.84
C GLN A 92 -3.47 -8.17 -7.42
N ARG A 93 -3.83 -8.00 -6.14
CA ARG A 93 -4.22 -6.68 -5.60
C ARG A 93 -3.05 -5.69 -5.57
N CYS A 94 -1.81 -6.16 -5.38
CA CYS A 94 -0.62 -5.30 -5.47
C CYS A 94 -0.33 -4.88 -6.92
N ALA A 95 -0.62 -5.74 -7.90
CA ALA A 95 -0.48 -5.45 -9.32
C ALA A 95 -1.62 -4.59 -9.89
N PHE A 96 -2.77 -4.52 -9.18
CA PHE A 96 -4.05 -4.09 -9.76
C PHE A 96 -4.43 -4.90 -11.01
N ASP A 97 -4.09 -6.18 -11.01
CA ASP A 97 -4.35 -7.14 -12.08
C ASP A 97 -4.76 -8.49 -11.47
N ASP A 98 -5.96 -8.97 -11.80
CA ASP A 98 -6.50 -10.26 -11.35
C ASP A 98 -6.34 -11.38 -12.40
N THR A 99 -5.65 -11.11 -13.51
CA THR A 99 -5.50 -12.06 -14.63
C THR A 99 -4.18 -12.83 -14.59
N THR A 100 -3.11 -12.26 -14.01
CA THR A 100 -1.82 -12.97 -13.86
C THR A 100 -1.88 -13.92 -12.67
N SER A 101 -1.56 -15.20 -12.88
CA SER A 101 -1.53 -16.22 -11.82
C SER A 101 -0.23 -16.20 -11.02
N LEU A 102 -0.26 -16.76 -9.80
CA LEU A 102 0.95 -16.92 -8.98
C LEU A 102 1.99 -17.80 -9.67
N GLU A 103 1.57 -18.81 -10.43
CA GLU A 103 2.48 -19.67 -11.20
C GLU A 103 3.26 -18.85 -12.25
N GLN A 104 2.58 -17.95 -12.96
CA GLN A 104 3.24 -17.04 -13.90
C GLN A 104 4.19 -16.10 -13.16
N MET A 105 3.75 -15.50 -12.04
CA MET A 105 4.58 -14.59 -11.26
C MET A 105 5.85 -15.26 -10.70
N GLU A 106 5.79 -16.55 -10.35
CA GLU A 106 6.94 -17.33 -9.84
C GLU A 106 7.91 -17.81 -10.93
N THR A 107 7.57 -17.66 -12.22
CA THR A 107 8.37 -18.22 -13.33
C THR A 107 8.96 -17.20 -14.28
N VAL A 108 8.41 -15.97 -14.34
CA VAL A 108 8.90 -14.92 -15.24
C VAL A 108 9.77 -13.91 -14.51
N GLU A 109 10.99 -13.70 -15.02
CA GLU A 109 11.93 -12.71 -14.46
C GLU A 109 11.58 -11.28 -14.92
N PRO A 110 11.84 -10.24 -14.09
CA PRO A 110 12.55 -10.28 -12.80
C PRO A 110 11.66 -10.60 -11.58
N LEU A 111 10.35 -10.76 -11.79
CA LEU A 111 9.41 -10.97 -10.68
C LEU A 111 9.64 -12.28 -9.94
N ALA A 112 9.99 -13.35 -10.65
CA ALA A 112 10.29 -14.65 -10.08
C ALA A 112 11.41 -14.57 -9.02
N SER A 113 12.51 -13.85 -9.32
CA SER A 113 13.59 -13.64 -8.35
C SER A 113 13.11 -12.88 -7.12
N TYR A 114 12.35 -11.80 -7.30
CA TYR A 114 11.80 -11.02 -6.19
C TYR A 114 10.94 -11.87 -5.24
N LEU A 115 10.05 -12.70 -5.79
CA LEU A 115 9.18 -13.56 -4.99
C LEU A 115 9.92 -14.69 -4.28
N ARG A 116 11.02 -15.17 -4.88
CA ARG A 116 11.89 -16.19 -4.26
C ARG A 116 12.53 -15.65 -2.98
N ASP A 117 13.02 -14.41 -3.01
CA ASP A 117 13.63 -13.76 -1.84
C ASP A 117 12.62 -13.47 -0.72
N CYS A 118 11.34 -13.30 -1.09
CA CYS A 118 10.24 -13.12 -0.14
C CYS A 118 9.78 -14.45 0.51
N ARG A 119 10.21 -15.60 -0.01
CA ARG A 119 9.73 -16.92 0.43
C ARG A 119 10.69 -17.54 1.45
N GLY A 120 10.19 -17.81 2.64
CA GLY A 120 10.91 -18.49 3.71
C GLY A 120 11.09 -19.98 3.45
N ALA A 121 11.99 -20.61 4.21
CA ALA A 121 12.24 -22.06 4.16
C ALA A 121 11.01 -22.90 4.59
N ASP A 122 10.12 -22.31 5.38
CA ASP A 122 8.81 -22.86 5.76
C ASP A 122 7.76 -22.77 4.64
N GLY A 123 8.13 -22.18 3.50
CA GLY A 123 7.25 -21.97 2.35
C GLY A 123 6.29 -20.80 2.53
N ALA A 124 6.36 -20.02 3.62
CA ALA A 124 5.58 -18.82 3.81
C ALA A 124 6.19 -17.63 3.06
N TRP A 125 5.35 -16.72 2.57
CA TRP A 125 5.83 -15.47 1.98
C TRP A 125 5.77 -14.36 3.01
N THR A 126 6.88 -13.66 3.21
CA THR A 126 6.96 -12.50 4.10
C THR A 126 7.33 -11.27 3.30
N PHE A 127 6.46 -10.27 3.36
CA PHE A 127 6.59 -9.03 2.64
C PHE A 127 6.88 -7.88 3.60
N SER A 128 7.91 -7.09 3.30
CA SER A 128 8.24 -5.89 4.08
C SER A 128 7.52 -4.68 3.51
N HIS A 129 6.91 -3.88 4.37
CA HIS A 129 6.18 -2.68 4.00
C HIS A 129 6.81 -1.48 4.70
N GLU A 130 6.95 -0.40 3.95
CA GLU A 130 7.38 0.89 4.45
C GLU A 130 6.44 1.96 3.87
N VAL A 131 5.90 2.79 4.75
CA VAL A 131 4.88 3.78 4.42
C VAL A 131 5.28 5.09 5.05
N HIS A 132 5.26 6.17 4.27
CA HIS A 132 5.32 7.51 4.86
C HIS A 132 3.90 7.99 5.12
N ARG A 133 3.63 8.27 6.39
CA ARG A 133 2.46 9.03 6.82
C ARG A 133 2.85 10.50 6.82
N MET A 134 2.16 11.29 6.00
CA MET A 134 2.38 12.72 5.83
C MET A 134 1.16 13.46 6.34
N THR A 135 1.35 14.38 7.28
CA THR A 135 0.28 15.17 7.91
C THR A 135 0.63 16.64 7.94
N TRP A 136 -0.35 17.52 7.73
CA TRP A 136 -0.14 18.97 7.76
C TRP A 136 -1.37 19.71 8.27
N GLU A 137 -1.14 20.94 8.69
CA GLU A 137 -2.19 21.94 8.90
C GLU A 137 -2.12 22.94 7.75
N GLY A 138 -3.19 23.07 6.98
CA GLY A 138 -3.37 24.14 6.01
C GLY A 138 -3.64 25.50 6.66
N PRO A 139 -3.74 26.58 5.88
CA PRO A 139 -4.21 27.86 6.37
C PRO A 139 -5.69 27.76 6.78
N ALA A 140 -6.07 28.42 7.89
CA ALA A 140 -7.48 28.59 8.24
C ALA A 140 -8.22 29.23 7.05
N ARG A 141 -9.35 28.64 6.62
CA ARG A 141 -10.17 29.26 5.57
C ARG A 141 -10.62 30.63 6.06
N GLN A 142 -10.17 31.70 5.41
CA GLN A 142 -10.78 33.01 5.59
C GLN A 142 -12.16 32.95 4.92
N GLY A 143 -13.21 33.13 5.72
CA GLY A 143 -14.61 33.11 5.28
C GLY A 143 -15.02 34.35 4.49
#